data_AF-A0A1B9KHS6-F1
#
_entry.id   AF-A0A1B9KHS6-F1
#
_cell.length_a   1.000
_cell.length_b   1.000
_cell.length_c   1.000
_cell.angle_alpha   90.00
_cell.angle_beta   90.00
_cell.angle_gamma   90.00
#
_symmetry.space_group_name_H-M   'P 1'
#
loop_
_entity.id
_entity.type
_entity.pdbx_description
1 polymer ?
#
loop_
_entity_poly.entity_id
_entity_poly.type
_entity_poly.pdbx_seq_one_letter_code
_entity_poly.pdbx_strand_id
1 'polypeptide(L)'
;MRKNRKYNALLFLVIATPFMFFCCTIIIELIISTLIYIKYGNFIFNIDDFYLALKIVPFGIPAGIAMWYLECRRLGIKIFGK
;
A
#
# COMPACT_ATOMS: atom_id res chain seq x y z
N MET A 1 -0.74 3.66 -28.03
CA MET A 1 0.43 3.88 -27.15
C MET A 1 1.13 2.55 -26.90
N ARG A 2 2.38 2.36 -27.34
CA ARG A 2 3.19 1.19 -26.93
C ARG A 2 3.35 1.29 -25.40
N LYS A 3 2.58 0.51 -24.63
CA LYS A 3 2.64 0.51 -23.16
C LYS A 3 4.11 0.35 -22.75
N ASN A 4 4.67 1.36 -22.09
CA ASN A 4 6.05 1.32 -21.64
C ASN A 4 6.13 0.31 -20.48
N ARG A 5 6.44 -0.96 -20.81
CA ARG A 5 6.38 -2.08 -19.85
C ARG A 5 7.19 -1.81 -18.57
N LYS A 6 8.31 -1.07 -18.70
CA LYS A 6 9.17 -0.65 -17.58
C LYS A 6 8.48 0.33 -16.63
N TYR A 7 7.71 1.27 -17.16
CA TYR A 7 6.92 2.24 -16.38
C TYR A 7 5.84 1.53 -15.55
N ASN A 8 5.09 0.61 -16.18
CA ASN A 8 4.06 -0.16 -15.47
C ASN A 8 4.66 -1.07 -14.40
N ALA A 9 5.80 -1.71 -14.68
CA ALA A 9 6.50 -2.54 -13.70
C ALA A 9 6.97 -1.72 -12.50
N LEU A 10 7.51 -0.52 -12.73
CA LEU A 10 7.96 0.37 -11.66
C LEU A 10 6.79 0.91 -10.83
N LEU A 11 5.69 1.31 -11.48
CA LEU A 11 4.48 1.76 -10.78
C LEU A 11 3.91 0.64 -9.91
N PHE A 12 3.87 -0.58 -10.44
CA PHE A 12 3.45 -1.75 -9.68
C PHE A 12 4.36 -1.98 -8.47
N LEU A 13 5.68 -1.96 -8.65
CA LEU A 13 6.64 -2.25 -7.58
C LEU A 13 6.67 -1.18 -6.48
N VAL A 14 6.53 0.11 -6.83
CA VAL A 14 6.67 1.22 -5.88
C VAL A 14 5.35 1.58 -5.20
N ILE A 15 4.21 1.38 -5.86
CA ILE A 15 2.90 1.82 -5.33
C ILE A 15 1.99 0.63 -5.06
N ALA A 16 1.80 -0.25 -6.05
CA ALA A 16 0.84 -1.35 -5.91
C ALA A 16 1.33 -2.43 -4.93
N THR A 17 2.61 -2.79 -4.95
CA THR A 17 3.16 -3.83 -4.06
C THR A 17 3.10 -3.43 -2.58
N PRO A 18 3.52 -2.22 -2.16
CA PRO A 18 3.36 -1.78 -0.77
C PRO A 18 1.90 -1.69 -0.35
N PHE A 19 1.00 -1.23 -1.24
CA PHE A 19 -0.43 -1.19 -0.95
C PHE A 19 -1.03 -2.58 -0.76
N MET A 20 -0.70 -3.53 -1.64
CA MET A 20 -1.12 -4.92 -1.51
C MET A 20 -0.60 -5.55 -0.21
N PHE A 21 0.65 -5.26 0.16
CA PHE A 21 1.23 -5.73 1.42
C PHE A 21 0.47 -5.18 2.63
N PHE A 22 0.17 -3.88 2.63
CA PHE A 22 -0.63 -3.23 3.68
C PHE A 22 -2.05 -3.83 3.81
N CYS A 23 -2.71 -4.09 2.68
CA CYS A 23 -4.01 -4.77 2.69
C CYS A 23 -3.90 -6.19 3.26
N CYS A 24 -2.86 -6.95 2.88
CA CYS A 24 -2.62 -8.28 3.44
C CYS A 24 -2.37 -8.25 4.95
N THR A 25 -1.60 -7.29 5.46
CA THR A 25 -1.35 -7.18 6.91
C THR A 25 -2.64 -6.89 7.67
N ILE A 26 -3.49 -5.97 7.18
CA ILE A 26 -4.81 -5.70 7.79
C ILE A 26 -5.68 -6.96 7.80
N ILE A 27 -5.73 -7.69 6.69
CA ILE A 27 -6.54 -8.92 6.60
C ILE A 27 -6.05 -9.97 7.61
N ILE A 28 -4.74 -10.16 7.74
CA ILE A 28 -4.15 -11.11 8.69
C ILE A 28 -4.48 -10.70 10.13
N GLU A 29 -4.32 -9.42 10.46
CA GLU A 29 -4.64 -8.89 11.79
C GLU A 29 -6.12 -9.05 12.13
N LEU A 30 -7.02 -8.78 11.18
CA LEU A 30 -8.45 -9.01 11.34
C LEU A 30 -8.79 -10.48 11.60
N ILE A 31 -8.15 -11.40 10.86
CA ILE A 31 -8.33 -12.84 11.07
C ILE A 31 -7.89 -13.23 12.49
N ILE A 32 -6.71 -12.78 12.91
CA ILE A 32 -6.17 -13.07 14.25
C ILE A 32 -7.10 -12.53 15.33
N SER A 33 -7.56 -11.28 15.21
CA SER A 33 -8.49 -10.69 16.19
C SER A 33 -9.82 -11.44 16.23
N THR A 34 -10.33 -11.89 15.08
CA THR A 34 -11.57 -12.68 15.02
C THR A 34 -11.41 -14.04 15.70
N LEU A 35 -10.28 -14.72 15.48
CA LEU A 35 -9.98 -15.99 16.16
C LEU A 35 -9.87 -15.81 17.68
N ILE A 36 -9.26 -14.72 18.13
CA ILE A 36 -9.12 -14.39 19.56
C ILE A 36 -10.48 -14.06 20.18
N TYR A 37 -11.33 -13.33 19.46
CA TYR A 37 -12.69 -13.04 19.88
C TYR A 37 -13.53 -14.30 20.06
N ILE A 38 -13.46 -15.24 19.11
CA ILE A 38 -14.18 -16.53 19.22
C ILE A 38 -13.71 -17.30 20.47
N LYS A 39 -12.42 -17.23 20.81
CA LYS A 39 -11.84 -18.01 21.91
C LYS A 39 -12.03 -17.36 23.29
N TYR A 40 -11.95 -16.03 23.39
CA TYR A 40 -11.88 -15.32 24.67
C TYR A 40 -12.99 -14.27 24.85
N GLY A 41 -13.85 -14.06 23.84
CA GLY A 41 -14.95 -13.09 23.88
C GLY A 41 -14.52 -11.63 23.75
N ASN A 42 -13.21 -11.34 23.65
CA ASN A 42 -12.67 -9.99 23.56
C ASN A 42 -12.02 -9.76 22.20
N PHE A 43 -12.43 -8.69 21.53
CA PHE A 43 -11.81 -8.23 20.28
C PHE A 43 -10.61 -7.33 20.64
N ILE A 44 -9.49 -7.47 19.93
CA ILE A 44 -8.25 -6.75 20.27
C ILE A 44 -8.27 -5.32 19.75
N PHE A 45 -8.97 -5.08 18.65
CA PHE A 45 -9.02 -3.78 17.99
C PHE A 45 -10.23 -2.97 18.42
N ASN A 46 -10.01 -1.69 18.72
CA ASN A 46 -11.07 -0.71 18.86
C ASN A 46 -11.25 0.10 17.58
N ILE A 47 -12.39 0.79 17.47
CA ILE A 47 -12.70 1.69 16.35
C ILE A 47 -11.59 2.76 16.17
N ASP A 48 -10.98 3.20 17.26
CA ASP A 48 -9.90 4.18 17.26
C ASP A 48 -8.64 3.67 16.53
N ASP A 49 -8.34 2.38 16.61
CA ASP A 49 -7.19 1.76 15.93
C ASP A 49 -7.38 1.79 14.41
N PHE A 50 -8.61 1.51 13.94
CA PHE A 50 -8.95 1.62 12.51
C PHE A 50 -8.89 3.06 12.02
N TYR A 51 -9.39 4.00 12.83
CA TYR A 51 -9.34 5.42 12.49
C TYR A 51 -7.90 5.92 12.38
N LEU A 52 -7.02 5.54 13.31
CA LEU A 52 -5.62 5.91 13.30
C LEU A 52 -4.88 5.32 12.10
N ALA A 53 -5.11 4.04 11.80
CA ALA A 53 -4.54 3.39 10.61
C ALA A 53 -4.96 4.11 9.32
N LEU A 54 -6.26 4.39 9.15
CA LEU A 54 -6.78 5.09 7.97
C LEU A 54 -6.31 6.54 7.86
N LYS A 55 -5.96 7.19 8.96
CA LYS A 55 -5.41 8.56 8.96
C LYS A 55 -3.95 8.61 8.52
N ILE A 56 -3.20 7.52 8.69
CA ILE A 56 -1.78 7.43 8.33
C ILE A 56 -1.60 7.03 6.86
N VAL A 57 -2.49 6.20 6.31
CA VAL A 57 -2.47 5.74 4.91
C VAL A 57 -2.33 6.88 3.87
N PRO A 58 -3.05 8.02 3.99
CA PRO A 58 -2.94 9.13 3.05
C PRO A 58 -1.55 9.74 2.95
N PHE A 59 -0.69 9.61 3.98
CA PHE A 59 0.70 10.08 3.90
C PHE A 59 1.58 9.17 3.03
N GLY A 60 1.24 7.88 2.96
CA GLY A 60 1.96 6.91 2.12
C GLY A 60 1.75 7.14 0.62
N ILE A 61 0.61 7.71 0.21
CA ILE A 61 0.27 7.90 -1.20
C ILE A 61 1.17 8.96 -1.87
N PRO A 62 1.30 10.20 -1.34
CA PRO A 62 2.23 11.20 -1.88
C PRO A 62 3.68 10.71 -1.84
N ALA A 63 4.09 10.02 -0.78
CA ALA A 63 5.43 9.45 -0.66
C ALA A 63 5.71 8.39 -1.75
N GLY A 64 4.75 7.50 -2.01
CA GLY A 64 4.84 6.49 -3.06
C GLY A 64 4.92 7.11 -4.47
N ILE A 65 4.13 8.14 -4.74
CA ILE A 65 4.17 8.88 -6.01
C ILE A 65 5.52 9.61 -6.18
N ALA A 66 6.03 10.26 -5.13
CA ALA A 66 7.31 10.95 -5.15
C ALA A 66 8.48 9.99 -5.40
N MET A 67 8.52 8.85 -4.69
CA MET A 67 9.52 7.81 -4.91
C MET A 67 9.47 7.25 -6.33
N TRP A 68 8.26 6.98 -6.82
CA TRP A 68 8.07 6.47 -8.17
C TRP A 68 8.56 7.44 -9.25
N TYR A 69 8.30 8.74 -9.08
CA TYR A 69 8.79 9.78 -9.99
C TYR A 69 10.33 9.87 -9.97
N LEU A 70 10.94 9.82 -8.79
CA LEU A 70 12.40 9.82 -8.63
C LEU A 70 13.05 8.60 -9.30
N GLU A 71 12.46 7.41 -9.12
CA GLU A 71 12.96 6.19 -9.75
C GLU A 71 12.79 6.19 -11.27
N CYS A 72 11.68 6.74 -11.78
CA CYS A 72 11.52 6.97 -13.22
C CYS A 72 12.64 7.87 -13.77
N ARG A 73 13.00 8.93 -13.04
CA ARG A 73 14.10 9.85 -13.40
C ARG A 73 15.45 9.15 -13.35
N ARG A 74 15.74 8.36 -12.30
CA ARG A 74 16.99 7.60 -12.16
C ARG A 74 17.19 6.57 -13.27
N LEU A 75 16.12 5.87 -13.66
CA LEU A 75 16.15 4.82 -14.68
C LEU A 75 15.99 5.35 -16.12
N GLY A 76 15.88 6.67 -16.31
CA GLY A 76 15.67 7.29 -17.62
C GLY A 76 14.35 6.90 -18.28
N ILE A 77 13.35 6.51 -17.49
CA ILE A 77 12.02 6.11 -17.99
C ILE A 77 11.24 7.38 -18.32
N LYS A 78 10.96 7.58 -19.60
CA LYS A 78 10.15 8.71 -20.07
C LYS A 78 8.68 8.49 -19.71
N ILE A 79 8.19 9.34 -18.80
CA ILE A 79 6.82 9.33 -18.25
C ILE A 79 5.83 9.99 -19.23
N PHE A 80 6.22 11.11 -19.84
CA PHE A 80 5.48 11.80 -20.90
C PHE A 80 6.14 11.52 -22.25
N GLY A 81 5.33 11.28 -23.28
CA GLY A 81 5.77 10.74 -24.56
C GLY A 81 6.88 11.55 -25.25
N LYS A 82 7.77 10.77 -25.89
CA LYS A 82 9.01 11.05 -26.62
C LYS A 82 10.30 11.21 -25.85
#